data_AF-A0A3P8BY04-F1
#
_entry.id   AF-A0A3P8BY04-F1
#
_cell.length_a   1.000
_cell.length_b   1.000
_cell.length_c   1.000
_cell.angle_alpha   90.00
_cell.angle_beta   90.00
_cell.angle_gamma   90.00
#
_symmetry.space_group_name_H-M   'P 1'
#
loop_
_entity.id
_entity.type
_entity.pdbx_description
1 polymer ?
#
loop_
_entity_poly.entity_id
_entity_poly.type
_entity_poly.pdbx_seq_one_letter_code
_entity_poly.pdbx_strand_id
1 'polypeptide(L)'
;MYRIILAAATSSECQQCRYAVELLHDAWGDKITEECDEFIYVLGQIIVEPHQICGLLLDGELVLAGKPTLRALHLTDIHLDMYYTPGLEAQCSEPLCCRPQQDPNVEGNADVQKPAGPWGTVGSCDTPYWLFTNMLQFIQKNHKDLDYVMVSGDLVSHAVWDYSRDAHVAMVKNISDTIRMYFPNIPTYFAVGNHEGVPIDNFAPHFTPKKFHMDWLYDAMADAWNGWVPDDQVKTVKYMGCYMKQIYPGLRLISINNALGGDAVNFSSSELFESMTESANFLKELYPGLKSQAPSEWSNMIERMKTDDVLFEKYRENYYRRSKYDGIGNCNDSCKKGWLCSARQLHHSNTLCADLGSISKSLPIFQPSSKGRVETAIAANQNQLI
;
A
#
# COMPACT_ATOMS: atom_id res chain seq x y z
N MET A 1 32.35 20.49 17.43
CA MET A 1 32.58 21.28 16.19
C MET A 1 33.03 20.28 15.12
N TYR A 2 32.10 19.60 14.46
CA TYR A 2 32.41 18.62 13.41
C TYR A 2 32.35 19.32 12.06
N ARG A 3 33.46 19.28 11.31
CA ARG A 3 33.60 19.85 9.96
C ARG A 3 32.84 18.97 8.98
N ILE A 4 31.84 19.53 8.32
CA ILE A 4 31.24 18.97 7.10
C ILE A 4 32.26 19.20 5.97
N ILE A 5 32.78 18.13 5.40
CA ILE A 5 33.55 18.18 4.16
C ILE A 5 32.52 18.08 3.03
N LEU A 6 32.23 19.21 2.38
CA LEU A 6 31.45 19.24 1.14
C LEU A 6 32.36 18.73 0.00
N ALA A 7 32.23 17.46 -0.36
CA ALA A 7 32.71 16.99 -1.65
C ALA A 7 31.74 17.51 -2.73
N ALA A 8 32.27 18.06 -3.82
CA ALA A 8 31.47 18.56 -4.93
C ALA A 8 30.79 17.37 -5.63
N ALA A 9 29.46 17.37 -5.65
CA ALA A 9 28.65 16.34 -6.30
C ALA A 9 28.92 16.28 -7.82
N THR A 10 28.96 15.07 -8.38
CA THR A 10 29.14 14.85 -9.82
C THR A 10 27.85 15.11 -10.62
N SER A 11 27.94 15.32 -11.95
CA SER A 11 26.79 15.71 -12.77
C SER A 11 25.67 14.66 -12.85
N SER A 12 25.98 13.38 -12.61
CA SER A 12 25.01 12.27 -12.54
C SER A 12 24.26 12.21 -11.20
N GLU A 13 24.90 12.59 -10.10
CA GLU A 13 24.28 12.68 -8.77
C GLU A 13 23.20 13.79 -8.75
N CYS A 14 23.45 14.87 -9.48
CA CYS A 14 22.48 15.95 -9.67
C CYS A 14 21.23 15.49 -10.46
N GLN A 15 21.36 14.52 -11.37
CA GLN A 15 20.22 13.96 -12.11
C GLN A 15 19.36 13.02 -11.25
N GLN A 16 19.96 12.24 -10.35
CA GLN A 16 19.24 11.32 -9.47
C GLN A 16 18.39 12.06 -8.42
N CYS A 17 18.97 13.06 -7.74
CA CYS A 17 18.21 13.89 -6.83
C CYS A 17 17.13 14.68 -7.55
N ARG A 18 17.45 15.21 -8.75
CA ARG A 18 16.48 15.94 -9.55
C ARG A 18 15.33 15.04 -9.99
N TYR A 19 15.59 13.80 -10.42
CA TYR A 19 14.55 12.85 -10.80
C TYR A 19 13.67 12.44 -9.61
N ALA A 20 14.24 12.17 -8.43
CA ALA A 20 13.45 11.85 -7.23
C ALA A 20 12.60 13.04 -6.77
N VAL A 21 13.15 14.25 -6.84
CA VAL A 21 12.44 15.50 -6.53
C VAL A 21 11.39 15.81 -7.59
N GLU A 22 11.67 15.61 -8.87
CA GLU A 22 10.72 15.76 -9.99
C GLU A 22 9.62 14.70 -9.92
N LEU A 23 9.91 13.46 -9.52
CA LEU A 23 8.91 12.44 -9.25
C LEU A 23 7.97 12.85 -8.11
N LEU A 24 8.53 13.42 -7.04
CA LEU A 24 7.74 13.93 -5.93
C LEU A 24 6.91 15.14 -6.36
N HIS A 25 7.50 16.13 -7.06
CA HIS A 25 6.79 17.30 -7.56
C HIS A 25 5.74 16.98 -8.63
N ASP A 26 6.02 16.06 -9.57
CA ASP A 26 5.07 15.59 -10.58
C ASP A 26 3.98 14.71 -9.95
N ALA A 27 4.27 14.03 -8.84
CA ALA A 27 3.26 13.41 -7.99
C ALA A 27 2.39 14.40 -7.21
N TRP A 28 2.84 15.64 -7.06
CA TRP A 28 2.13 16.69 -6.34
C TRP A 28 1.41 17.69 -7.28
N GLY A 29 1.80 17.75 -8.56
CA GLY A 29 1.21 18.61 -9.59
C GLY A 29 1.39 20.12 -9.39
N ASP A 30 1.09 20.90 -10.43
CA ASP A 30 1.14 22.38 -10.42
C ASP A 30 -0.11 23.04 -9.78
N LYS A 31 -1.06 22.26 -9.26
CA LYS A 31 -2.27 22.78 -8.60
C LYS A 31 -2.06 22.93 -7.09
N ILE A 32 -1.17 23.85 -6.74
CA ILE A 32 -0.93 24.29 -5.35
C ILE A 32 -1.98 25.33 -4.91
N THR A 33 -3.04 25.53 -5.69
CA THR A 33 -4.09 26.51 -5.41
C THR A 33 -5.44 25.88 -5.71
N GLU A 34 -6.09 25.31 -4.69
CA GLU A 34 -7.39 25.85 -4.20
C GLU A 34 -8.11 24.98 -3.14
N GLU A 35 -7.72 23.74 -2.81
CA GLU A 35 -8.54 22.91 -1.88
C GLU A 35 -7.83 22.04 -0.81
N CYS A 36 -6.56 22.27 -0.46
CA CYS A 36 -5.84 21.36 0.46
C CYS A 36 -5.03 22.06 1.59
N ASP A 37 -5.66 22.85 2.45
CA ASP A 37 -4.95 23.59 3.53
C ASP A 37 -4.29 22.67 4.60
N GLU A 38 -4.85 21.50 4.92
CA GLU A 38 -4.26 20.58 5.93
C GLU A 38 -3.12 19.73 5.35
N PHE A 39 -3.23 19.29 4.10
CA PHE A 39 -2.15 18.58 3.39
C PHE A 39 -0.98 19.54 3.13
N ILE A 40 -1.24 20.80 2.76
CA ILE A 40 -0.22 21.86 2.63
C ILE A 40 0.39 22.22 3.99
N TYR A 41 -0.35 22.17 5.11
CA TYR A 41 0.23 22.40 6.43
C TYR A 41 1.17 21.28 6.86
N VAL A 42 0.79 20.01 6.68
CA VAL A 42 1.66 18.85 6.97
C VAL A 42 2.86 18.81 6.02
N LEU A 43 2.67 19.08 4.73
CA LEU A 43 3.74 19.12 3.73
C LEU A 43 4.62 20.38 3.83
N GLY A 44 4.09 21.51 4.27
CA GLY A 44 4.86 22.72 4.56
C GLY A 44 5.76 22.57 5.79
N GLN A 45 5.49 21.57 6.63
CA GLN A 45 6.42 21.10 7.68
C GLN A 45 7.36 19.98 7.20
N ILE A 46 7.05 19.32 6.09
CA ILE A 46 7.86 18.31 5.40
C ILE A 46 8.37 18.92 4.07
N ILE A 47 9.02 20.08 4.15
CA ILE A 47 9.79 20.59 3.00
C ILE A 47 10.93 19.62 2.82
N VAL A 48 10.84 18.76 1.81
CA VAL A 48 11.94 17.87 1.41
C VAL A 48 12.78 18.61 0.41
N GLU A 49 13.79 19.33 0.90
CA GLU A 49 14.72 20.01 0.04
C GLU A 49 15.58 18.99 -0.74
N PRO A 50 16.02 19.31 -1.97
CA PRO A 50 16.85 18.41 -2.78
C PRO A 50 18.04 17.83 -2.01
N HIS A 51 18.65 18.62 -1.12
CA HIS A 51 19.79 18.20 -0.32
C HIS A 51 19.44 17.16 0.76
N GLN A 52 18.21 17.13 1.27
CA GLN A 52 17.74 16.16 2.29
C GLN A 52 17.46 14.79 1.67
N ILE A 53 16.94 14.77 0.44
CA ILE A 53 16.85 13.55 -0.38
C ILE A 53 18.23 13.12 -0.85
N CYS A 54 19.09 14.07 -1.23
CA CYS A 54 20.45 13.75 -1.66
C CYS A 54 21.26 13.07 -0.54
N GLY A 55 21.08 13.43 0.74
CA GLY A 55 21.70 12.69 1.84
C GLY A 55 21.18 11.25 2.01
N LEU A 56 19.99 10.94 1.50
CA LEU A 56 19.35 9.62 1.56
C LEU A 56 19.64 8.75 0.32
N LEU A 57 19.81 9.39 -0.85
CA LEU A 57 19.98 8.74 -2.17
C LEU A 57 21.43 8.77 -2.69
N LEU A 58 22.24 9.77 -2.32
CA LEU A 58 23.61 9.96 -2.83
C LEU A 58 24.71 9.39 -1.95
N ASP A 59 24.38 8.73 -0.83
CA ASP A 59 25.30 7.75 -0.25
C ASP A 59 25.29 6.49 -1.13
N GLY A 60 25.63 6.69 -2.40
CA GLY A 60 25.91 5.68 -3.42
C GLY A 60 27.27 5.00 -3.20
N GLU A 61 27.88 5.16 -2.03
CA GLU A 61 28.72 4.09 -1.53
C GLU A 61 27.80 2.89 -1.32
N LEU A 62 27.88 1.91 -2.24
CA LEU A 62 27.50 0.52 -2.00
C LEU A 62 27.78 0.24 -0.53
N VAL A 63 26.71 0.05 0.27
CA VAL A 63 26.82 -0.29 1.69
C VAL A 63 27.94 -1.31 1.81
N LEU A 64 29.09 -0.89 2.37
CA LEU A 64 30.30 -1.70 2.32
C LEU A 64 29.98 -3.08 2.85
N ALA A 65 30.47 -4.12 2.18
CA ALA A 65 30.22 -5.49 2.60
C ALA A 65 30.54 -5.64 4.10
N GLY A 66 29.57 -6.13 4.88
CA GLY A 66 29.71 -6.32 6.33
C GLY A 66 29.20 -5.17 7.22
N LYS A 67 28.54 -4.15 6.68
CA LYS A 67 27.76 -3.21 7.52
C LYS A 67 26.48 -3.86 8.06
N PRO A 68 25.99 -3.46 9.25
CA PRO A 68 24.71 -3.95 9.76
C PRO A 68 23.56 -3.61 8.81
N THR A 69 22.66 -4.56 8.60
CA THR A 69 21.45 -4.39 7.78
C THR A 69 20.23 -4.48 8.65
N LEU A 70 19.30 -3.52 8.50
CA LEU A 70 17.99 -3.63 9.13
C LEU A 70 17.08 -4.55 8.33
N ARG A 71 16.25 -5.33 9.02
CA ARG A 71 15.28 -6.26 8.44
C ARG A 71 13.89 -5.85 8.87
N ALA A 72 13.18 -5.23 7.93
CA ALA A 72 11.80 -4.83 8.10
C ALA A 72 10.86 -5.89 7.54
N LEU A 73 9.84 -6.28 8.30
CA LEU A 73 8.67 -6.98 7.75
C LEU A 73 7.66 -5.93 7.31
N HIS A 74 7.09 -6.06 6.11
CA HIS A 74 5.99 -5.21 5.65
C HIS A 74 4.76 -6.06 5.40
N LEU A 75 3.68 -5.74 6.12
CA LEU A 75 2.34 -6.29 5.95
C LEU A 75 1.44 -5.19 5.36
N THR A 76 0.62 -5.52 4.38
CA THR A 76 -0.30 -4.57 3.73
C THR A 76 -1.49 -5.35 3.20
N ASP A 77 -2.63 -4.68 3.01
CA ASP A 77 -3.82 -5.20 2.32
C ASP A 77 -4.22 -6.58 2.86
N ILE A 78 -4.28 -6.68 4.20
CA ILE A 78 -4.57 -7.94 4.90
C ILE A 78 -5.97 -8.43 4.53
N HIS A 79 -6.93 -7.49 4.41
CA HIS A 79 -8.33 -7.72 4.07
C HIS A 79 -8.90 -8.98 4.70
N LEU A 80 -9.06 -8.93 6.03
CA LEU A 80 -9.49 -10.07 6.80
C LEU A 80 -11.01 -10.23 6.73
N ASP A 81 -11.46 -11.36 6.20
CA ASP A 81 -12.87 -11.75 6.22
C ASP A 81 -13.12 -12.85 7.27
N MET A 82 -13.74 -12.45 8.37
CA MET A 82 -14.12 -13.38 9.45
C MET A 82 -15.25 -14.33 9.05
N TYR A 83 -15.92 -14.08 7.92
CA TYR A 83 -17.01 -14.90 7.39
C TYR A 83 -16.61 -15.78 6.21
N TYR A 84 -15.33 -15.77 5.81
CA TYR A 84 -14.83 -16.65 4.76
C TYR A 84 -15.16 -18.11 5.12
N THR A 85 -15.85 -18.80 4.22
CA THR A 85 -16.34 -20.16 4.42
C THR A 85 -15.96 -21.04 3.22
N PRO A 86 -15.07 -22.03 3.42
CA PRO A 86 -14.69 -22.97 2.37
C PRO A 86 -15.92 -23.70 1.79
N GLY A 87 -15.91 -23.91 0.48
CA GLY A 87 -16.99 -24.57 -0.25
C GLY A 87 -18.11 -23.64 -0.73
N LEU A 88 -18.21 -22.40 -0.23
CA LEU A 88 -19.14 -21.41 -0.79
C LEU A 88 -18.69 -20.92 -2.17
N GLU A 89 -19.60 -20.27 -2.89
CA GLU A 89 -19.33 -19.78 -4.24
C GLU A 89 -18.25 -18.69 -4.23
N ALA A 90 -17.22 -18.85 -5.06
CA ALA A 90 -16.12 -17.90 -5.24
C ALA A 90 -16.32 -16.97 -6.46
N GLN A 91 -17.36 -17.22 -7.25
CA GLN A 91 -17.80 -16.40 -8.39
C GLN A 91 -19.28 -16.03 -8.26
N CYS A 92 -19.60 -15.36 -7.16
CA CYS A 92 -20.93 -14.87 -6.83
C CYS A 92 -21.27 -13.57 -7.59
N SER A 93 -22.52 -13.11 -7.42
CA SER A 93 -22.99 -11.82 -7.95
C SER A 93 -22.76 -10.63 -7.03
N GLU A 94 -22.43 -10.85 -5.75
CA GLU A 94 -22.04 -9.77 -4.84
C GLU A 94 -20.58 -9.32 -5.09
N PRO A 95 -20.18 -8.13 -4.61
CA PRO A 95 -18.80 -7.66 -4.74
C PRO A 95 -17.74 -8.55 -4.06
N LEU A 96 -18.12 -9.29 -3.02
CA LEU A 96 -17.27 -10.19 -2.23
C LEU A 96 -17.98 -11.53 -2.06
N CYS A 97 -17.27 -12.59 -2.42
CA CYS A 97 -17.71 -13.97 -2.45
C CYS A 97 -16.95 -14.79 -1.39
N CYS A 98 -17.07 -16.13 -1.45
CA CYS A 98 -16.49 -17.06 -0.48
C CYS A 98 -17.03 -16.88 0.96
N ARG A 99 -18.17 -16.22 1.13
CA ARG A 99 -18.83 -15.94 2.40
C ARG A 99 -20.34 -16.01 2.23
N PRO A 100 -21.12 -16.23 3.31
CA PRO A 100 -22.58 -16.23 3.24
C PRO A 100 -23.10 -14.92 2.62
N GLN A 101 -23.95 -15.05 1.61
CA GLN A 101 -24.51 -13.92 0.85
C GLN A 101 -25.75 -13.39 1.57
N GLN A 102 -25.95 -12.08 1.55
CA GLN A 102 -27.09 -11.47 2.24
C GLN A 102 -28.34 -11.39 1.36
N ASP A 103 -28.19 -11.46 0.04
CA ASP A 103 -29.34 -11.52 -0.87
C ASP A 103 -29.94 -12.95 -0.93
N PRO A 104 -31.17 -13.17 -0.39
CA PRO A 104 -31.82 -14.47 -0.44
C PRO A 104 -32.22 -14.91 -1.86
N ASN A 105 -32.16 -14.02 -2.86
CA ASN A 105 -32.30 -14.39 -4.28
C ASN A 105 -31.02 -14.97 -4.88
N VAL A 106 -29.88 -14.81 -4.18
CA VAL A 106 -28.57 -15.36 -4.56
C VAL A 106 -28.32 -16.68 -3.83
N GLU A 107 -28.81 -16.83 -2.60
CA GLU A 107 -28.58 -18.04 -1.80
C GLU A 107 -29.87 -18.69 -1.28
N GLY A 108 -30.30 -19.70 -2.03
CA GLY A 108 -31.21 -20.72 -1.54
C GLY A 108 -31.03 -22.09 -2.20
N ASN A 109 -30.49 -22.15 -3.44
CA ASN A 109 -30.27 -23.40 -4.21
C ASN A 109 -29.42 -23.17 -5.49
N ALA A 110 -28.54 -22.19 -5.53
CA ALA A 110 -27.64 -22.04 -6.69
C ALA A 110 -26.53 -23.08 -6.61
N ASP A 111 -26.37 -23.91 -7.65
CA ASP A 111 -25.26 -24.86 -7.74
C ASP A 111 -23.93 -24.12 -7.66
N VAL A 112 -23.12 -24.42 -6.64
CA VAL A 112 -21.76 -23.87 -6.50
C VAL A 112 -20.94 -24.29 -7.73
N GLN A 113 -20.59 -23.32 -8.56
CA GLN A 113 -19.80 -23.49 -9.77
C GLN A 113 -18.31 -23.49 -9.45
N LYS A 114 -17.87 -22.57 -8.59
CA LYS A 114 -16.47 -22.47 -8.15
C LYS A 114 -16.39 -22.47 -6.62
N PRO A 115 -16.14 -23.62 -5.99
CA PRO A 115 -16.08 -23.69 -4.53
C PRO A 115 -14.83 -22.97 -3.99
N ALA A 116 -15.04 -22.22 -2.91
CA ALA A 116 -13.99 -21.58 -2.14
C ALA A 116 -13.05 -22.63 -1.51
N GLY A 117 -11.74 -22.39 -1.61
CA GLY A 117 -10.70 -23.26 -1.12
C GLY A 117 -10.48 -23.09 0.38
N PRO A 118 -9.87 -24.07 1.04
CA PRO A 118 -9.68 -24.05 2.49
C PRO A 118 -8.64 -23.03 2.96
N TRP A 119 -7.79 -22.48 2.09
CA TRP A 119 -6.73 -21.51 2.45
C TRP A 119 -6.88 -20.17 1.74
N GLY A 120 -8.06 -19.88 1.18
CA GLY A 120 -8.29 -18.77 0.26
C GLY A 120 -8.54 -19.24 -1.17
N THR A 121 -9.09 -18.34 -1.98
CA THR A 121 -9.38 -18.59 -3.40
C THR A 121 -9.04 -17.37 -4.22
N VAL A 122 -8.37 -17.59 -5.35
CA VAL A 122 -8.19 -16.59 -6.39
C VAL A 122 -9.56 -16.26 -7.00
N GLY A 123 -10.09 -15.09 -6.65
CA GLY A 123 -11.40 -14.58 -7.04
C GLY A 123 -11.70 -13.26 -6.32
N SER A 124 -12.97 -12.85 -6.33
CA SER A 124 -13.47 -11.76 -5.49
C SER A 124 -13.68 -12.27 -4.06
N CYS A 125 -12.60 -12.70 -3.40
CA CYS A 125 -12.63 -13.26 -2.06
C CYS A 125 -11.48 -12.70 -1.25
N ASP A 126 -11.71 -12.53 0.04
CA ASP A 126 -10.77 -11.96 0.98
C ASP A 126 -10.09 -13.01 1.85
N THR A 127 -9.16 -12.58 2.69
CA THR A 127 -8.27 -13.46 3.45
C THR A 127 -9.00 -14.09 4.63
N PRO A 128 -9.06 -15.44 4.74
CA PRO A 128 -9.54 -16.07 5.95
C PRO A 128 -8.56 -15.91 7.11
N TYR A 129 -9.09 -15.81 8.33
CA TYR A 129 -8.29 -15.58 9.54
C TYR A 129 -7.15 -16.58 9.75
N TRP A 130 -7.40 -17.86 9.46
CA TRP A 130 -6.39 -18.89 9.65
C TRP A 130 -5.23 -18.77 8.65
N LEU A 131 -5.45 -18.26 7.42
CA LEU A 131 -4.37 -17.99 6.48
C LEU A 131 -3.44 -16.90 7.04
N PHE A 132 -4.04 -15.80 7.51
CA PHE A 132 -3.32 -14.69 8.15
C PHE A 132 -2.48 -15.17 9.35
N THR A 133 -3.09 -15.90 10.29
CA THR A 133 -2.34 -16.40 11.47
C THR A 133 -1.28 -17.44 11.11
N ASN A 134 -1.51 -18.26 10.08
CA ASN A 134 -0.51 -19.23 9.61
C ASN A 134 0.71 -18.53 9.00
N MET A 135 0.49 -17.44 8.23
CA MET A 135 1.56 -16.58 7.73
C MET A 135 2.35 -15.96 8.89
N LEU A 136 1.67 -15.36 9.87
CA LEU A 136 2.34 -14.77 11.04
C LEU A 136 3.15 -15.80 11.84
N GLN A 137 2.59 -17.00 12.04
CA GLN A 137 3.28 -18.10 12.71
C GLN A 137 4.53 -18.54 11.94
N PHE A 138 4.43 -18.66 10.62
CA PHE A 138 5.57 -18.99 9.77
C PHE A 138 6.67 -17.93 9.90
N ILE A 139 6.32 -16.65 9.81
CA ILE A 139 7.28 -15.55 9.92
C ILE A 139 7.93 -15.56 11.30
N GLN A 140 7.13 -15.62 12.36
CA GLN A 140 7.62 -15.70 13.74
C GLN A 140 8.60 -16.86 13.90
N LYS A 141 8.32 -18.04 13.32
CA LYS A 141 9.18 -19.22 13.44
C LYS A 141 10.50 -19.06 12.70
N ASN A 142 10.49 -18.53 11.48
CA ASN A 142 11.64 -18.56 10.57
C ASN A 142 12.47 -17.26 10.55
N HIS A 143 11.90 -16.13 10.95
CA HIS A 143 12.55 -14.82 10.92
C HIS A 143 12.69 -14.27 12.35
N LYS A 144 13.78 -14.67 13.01
CA LYS A 144 14.13 -14.21 14.38
C LYS A 144 14.96 -12.94 14.40
N ASP A 145 15.30 -12.44 13.23
CA ASP A 145 16.23 -11.35 12.96
C ASP A 145 15.51 -10.07 12.49
N LEU A 146 14.19 -9.98 12.67
CA LEU A 146 13.41 -8.79 12.34
C LEU A 146 13.68 -7.67 13.34
N ASP A 147 13.98 -6.48 12.83
CA ASP A 147 14.20 -5.27 13.63
C ASP A 147 12.90 -4.52 13.91
N TYR A 148 11.97 -4.51 12.94
CA TYR A 148 10.64 -3.91 13.07
C TYR A 148 9.65 -4.46 12.05
N VAL A 149 8.36 -4.22 12.31
CA VAL A 149 7.25 -4.53 11.42
C VAL A 149 6.58 -3.23 10.97
N MET A 150 6.19 -3.14 9.71
CA MET A 150 5.37 -2.08 9.15
C MET A 150 4.04 -2.68 8.68
N VAL A 151 2.93 -2.02 8.97
CA VAL A 151 1.58 -2.43 8.60
C VAL A 151 0.87 -1.25 7.92
N SER A 152 0.69 -1.28 6.60
CA SER A 152 0.15 -0.13 5.85
C SER A 152 -1.35 -0.16 5.59
N GLY A 153 -2.14 -0.55 6.60
CA GLY A 153 -3.59 -0.46 6.56
C GLY A 153 -4.28 -1.57 5.76
N ASP A 154 -5.55 -1.32 5.42
CA ASP A 154 -6.45 -2.21 4.69
C ASP A 154 -6.58 -3.57 5.39
N LEU A 155 -7.02 -3.48 6.64
CA LEU A 155 -7.10 -4.59 7.57
C LEU A 155 -8.39 -5.40 7.41
N VAL A 156 -9.50 -4.72 7.08
CA VAL A 156 -10.84 -5.31 7.00
C VAL A 156 -11.22 -5.73 5.58
N SER A 157 -12.20 -6.63 5.46
CA SER A 157 -12.68 -7.13 4.18
C SER A 157 -13.39 -6.06 3.33
N HIS A 158 -13.58 -6.39 2.05
CA HIS A 158 -14.37 -5.67 1.06
C HIS A 158 -15.88 -5.89 1.20
N ALA A 159 -16.36 -6.48 2.30
CA ALA A 159 -17.78 -6.62 2.62
C ALA A 159 -18.37 -5.28 3.10
N VAL A 160 -18.30 -4.25 2.26
CA VAL A 160 -18.58 -2.85 2.65
C VAL A 160 -20.04 -2.56 3.00
N TRP A 161 -20.94 -3.48 2.67
CA TRP A 161 -22.34 -3.43 3.07
C TRP A 161 -22.59 -4.02 4.46
N ASP A 162 -21.64 -4.79 5.00
CA ASP A 162 -21.76 -5.59 6.21
C ASP A 162 -20.77 -5.13 7.30
N TYR A 163 -20.65 -3.82 7.51
CA TYR A 163 -19.90 -3.26 8.63
C TYR A 163 -20.72 -2.26 9.45
N SER A 164 -20.34 -2.09 10.72
CA SER A 164 -20.71 -0.98 11.59
C SER A 164 -19.44 -0.39 12.20
N ARG A 165 -19.47 0.84 12.69
CA ARG A 165 -18.30 1.47 13.35
C ARG A 165 -17.74 0.60 14.47
N ASP A 166 -18.61 0.04 15.30
CA ASP A 166 -18.22 -0.80 16.45
C ASP A 166 -17.57 -2.12 16.01
N ALA A 167 -18.16 -2.79 15.01
CA ALA A 167 -17.58 -4.01 14.45
C ALA A 167 -16.21 -3.74 13.81
N HIS A 168 -16.07 -2.59 13.16
CA HIS A 168 -14.84 -2.17 12.51
C HIS A 168 -13.72 -1.87 13.52
N VAL A 169 -14.03 -1.12 14.58
CA VAL A 169 -13.11 -0.89 15.70
C VAL A 169 -12.66 -2.20 16.34
N ALA A 170 -13.59 -3.15 16.54
CA ALA A 170 -13.27 -4.46 17.07
C ALA A 170 -12.31 -5.23 16.16
N MET A 171 -12.49 -5.15 14.83
CA MET A 171 -11.60 -5.77 13.84
C MET A 171 -10.20 -5.15 13.84
N VAL A 172 -10.09 -3.82 13.79
CA VAL A 172 -8.79 -3.11 13.86
C VAL A 172 -8.03 -3.50 15.12
N LYS A 173 -8.72 -3.53 16.27
CA LYS A 173 -8.13 -3.96 17.54
C LYS A 173 -7.72 -5.43 17.51
N ASN A 174 -8.58 -6.33 17.03
CA ASN A 174 -8.29 -7.77 16.96
C ASN A 174 -7.06 -8.06 16.10
N ILE A 175 -6.96 -7.45 14.91
CA ILE A 175 -5.83 -7.62 14.00
C ILE A 175 -4.55 -7.05 14.62
N SER A 176 -4.62 -5.86 15.22
CA SER A 176 -3.48 -5.24 15.92
C SER A 176 -2.98 -6.11 17.09
N ASP A 177 -3.89 -6.62 17.92
CA ASP A 177 -3.57 -7.51 19.05
C ASP A 177 -3.02 -8.87 18.56
N THR A 178 -3.52 -9.39 17.43
CA THR A 178 -3.00 -10.61 16.81
C THR A 178 -1.56 -10.41 16.36
N ILE A 179 -1.25 -9.32 15.65
CA ILE A 179 0.14 -9.00 15.24
C ILE A 179 1.04 -8.85 16.47
N ARG A 180 0.57 -8.16 17.52
CA ARG A 180 1.28 -8.04 18.80
C ARG A 180 1.58 -9.39 19.44
N MET A 181 0.63 -10.33 19.40
CA MET A 181 0.80 -11.67 19.96
C MET A 181 1.91 -12.45 19.26
N TYR A 182 2.02 -12.34 17.93
CA TYR A 182 3.08 -13.00 17.17
C TYR A 182 4.43 -12.30 17.26
N PHE A 183 4.43 -10.97 17.44
CA PHE A 183 5.65 -10.15 17.50
C PHE A 183 5.73 -9.29 18.78
N PRO A 184 5.70 -9.90 19.99
CA PRO A 184 5.53 -9.14 21.24
C PRO A 184 6.71 -8.23 21.59
N ASN A 185 7.91 -8.56 21.08
CA ASN A 185 9.15 -7.85 21.36
C ASN A 185 9.70 -7.09 20.14
N ILE A 186 8.97 -7.07 19.03
CA ILE A 186 9.38 -6.38 17.81
C ILE A 186 8.47 -5.16 17.64
N PRO A 187 9.02 -3.93 17.53
CA PRO A 187 8.20 -2.76 17.35
C PRO A 187 7.43 -2.83 16.03
N THR A 188 6.14 -2.53 16.07
CA THR A 188 5.24 -2.57 14.90
C THR A 188 4.67 -1.18 14.63
N TYR A 189 4.74 -0.74 13.39
CA TYR A 189 4.35 0.60 12.97
C TYR A 189 3.21 0.54 11.96
N PHE A 190 2.05 1.08 12.33
CA PHE A 190 0.86 1.10 11.50
C PHE A 190 0.75 2.39 10.69
N ALA A 191 0.08 2.31 9.55
CA ALA A 191 -0.54 3.41 8.81
C ALA A 191 -2.03 3.10 8.58
N VAL A 192 -2.79 4.13 8.26
CA VAL A 192 -4.23 4.04 7.97
C VAL A 192 -4.41 3.77 6.49
N GLY A 193 -5.16 2.73 6.14
CA GLY A 193 -5.63 2.45 4.79
C GLY A 193 -7.04 2.98 4.56
N ASN A 194 -7.51 2.90 3.32
CA ASN A 194 -8.78 3.49 2.92
C ASN A 194 -9.98 2.63 3.36
N HIS A 195 -9.76 1.32 3.55
CA HIS A 195 -10.78 0.41 4.08
C HIS A 195 -11.09 0.60 5.56
N GLU A 196 -10.28 1.36 6.32
CA GLU A 196 -10.55 1.60 7.74
C GLU A 196 -11.74 2.54 8.03
N GLY A 197 -12.16 3.32 7.02
CA GLY A 197 -13.28 4.24 7.10
C GLY A 197 -14.62 3.51 7.16
N VAL A 198 -15.58 4.06 7.93
CA VAL A 198 -16.97 3.61 7.90
C VAL A 198 -17.89 4.81 7.66
N PRO A 199 -18.47 4.95 6.45
CA PRO A 199 -18.30 4.07 5.27
C PRO A 199 -16.87 4.10 4.69
N ILE A 200 -16.52 3.11 3.86
CA ILE A 200 -15.23 3.03 3.14
C ILE A 200 -14.86 4.38 2.50
N ASP A 201 -13.57 4.71 2.47
CA ASP A 201 -13.01 5.97 1.93
C ASP A 201 -13.48 7.25 2.62
N ASN A 202 -14.37 7.17 3.62
CA ASN A 202 -14.86 8.35 4.31
C ASN A 202 -13.97 8.70 5.49
N PHE A 203 -13.03 9.61 5.24
CA PHE A 203 -12.16 10.21 6.24
C PHE A 203 -12.42 11.70 6.33
N ALA A 204 -13.25 12.10 7.29
CA ALA A 204 -13.59 13.51 7.45
C ALA A 204 -12.42 14.30 8.06
N PRO A 205 -12.00 15.41 7.44
CA PRO A 205 -11.03 16.34 8.04
C PRO A 205 -11.57 16.99 9.32
N HIS A 206 -10.68 17.50 10.17
CA HIS A 206 -11.11 18.09 11.46
C HIS A 206 -11.84 19.42 11.35
N PHE A 207 -11.70 20.14 10.24
CA PHE A 207 -12.49 21.35 10.00
C PHE A 207 -13.97 21.05 9.76
N THR A 208 -14.35 19.79 9.53
CA THR A 208 -15.76 19.38 9.40
C THR A 208 -16.50 19.45 10.75
N PRO A 209 -17.84 19.45 10.79
CA PRO A 209 -18.58 19.36 12.05
C PRO A 209 -18.23 18.10 12.84
N LYS A 210 -18.05 18.23 14.16
CA LYS A 210 -17.60 17.15 15.07
C LYS A 210 -18.31 15.81 14.91
N LYS A 211 -19.60 15.80 14.56
CA LYS A 211 -20.36 14.56 14.33
C LYS A 211 -19.82 13.68 13.19
N PHE A 212 -19.04 14.26 12.28
CA PHE A 212 -18.40 13.56 11.17
C PHE A 212 -16.96 13.18 11.45
N HIS A 213 -16.35 13.69 12.52
CA HIS A 213 -14.96 13.41 12.86
C HIS A 213 -14.72 11.91 13.02
N MET A 214 -13.50 11.52 12.69
CA MET A 214 -13.02 10.14 12.79
C MET A 214 -12.53 9.79 14.20
N ASP A 215 -12.92 10.57 15.22
CA ASP A 215 -12.55 10.39 16.64
C ASP A 215 -12.72 8.92 17.08
N TRP A 216 -13.84 8.30 16.71
CA TRP A 216 -14.18 6.92 17.04
C TRP A 216 -13.15 5.89 16.53
N LEU A 217 -12.55 6.15 15.36
CA LEU A 217 -11.58 5.27 14.72
C LEU A 217 -10.17 5.58 15.22
N TYR A 218 -9.79 6.85 15.24
CA TYR A 218 -8.44 7.26 15.61
C TYR A 218 -8.16 7.09 17.09
N ASP A 219 -9.17 7.23 17.96
CA ASP A 219 -9.04 6.86 19.37
C ASP A 219 -8.79 5.35 19.52
N ALA A 220 -9.55 4.51 18.80
CA ALA A 220 -9.37 3.07 18.83
C ALA A 220 -7.98 2.64 18.30
N MET A 221 -7.50 3.28 17.23
CA MET A 221 -6.15 3.06 16.70
C MET A 221 -5.07 3.47 17.69
N ALA A 222 -5.19 4.65 18.30
CA ALA A 222 -4.25 5.12 19.32
C ALA A 222 -4.18 4.15 20.52
N ASP A 223 -5.32 3.62 20.96
CA ASP A 223 -5.40 2.64 22.04
C ASP A 223 -4.81 1.29 21.61
N ALA A 224 -5.17 0.81 20.41
CA ALA A 224 -4.66 -0.45 19.87
C ALA A 224 -3.15 -0.42 19.62
N TRP A 225 -2.60 0.71 19.19
CA TRP A 225 -1.17 0.91 18.87
C TRP A 225 -0.35 1.45 20.03
N ASN A 226 -0.94 1.54 21.22
CA ASN A 226 -0.28 1.97 22.43
C ASN A 226 1.04 1.18 22.67
N GLY A 227 2.08 1.89 23.10
CA GLY A 227 3.44 1.34 23.29
C GLY A 227 4.29 1.26 22.02
N TRP A 228 3.69 1.31 20.82
CA TRP A 228 4.44 1.45 19.56
C TRP A 228 4.50 2.89 19.07
N VAL A 229 3.42 3.64 19.23
CA VAL A 229 3.36 5.09 19.00
C VAL A 229 4.03 5.83 20.17
N PRO A 230 4.91 6.81 19.93
CA PRO A 230 5.48 7.64 20.99
C PRO A 230 4.40 8.45 21.73
N ASP A 231 4.55 8.62 23.05
CA ASP A 231 3.57 9.32 23.90
C ASP A 231 3.24 10.75 23.42
N ASP A 232 4.24 11.46 22.87
CA ASP A 232 4.08 12.82 22.33
C ASP A 232 3.32 12.85 21.00
N GLN A 233 3.17 11.70 20.33
CA GLN A 233 2.52 11.57 19.03
C GLN A 233 1.10 11.01 19.12
N VAL A 234 0.68 10.48 20.29
CA VAL A 234 -0.67 9.95 20.50
C VAL A 234 -1.75 10.98 20.15
N LYS A 235 -1.52 12.26 20.45
CA LYS A 235 -2.44 13.35 20.09
C LYS A 235 -2.54 13.54 18.57
N THR A 236 -1.44 13.38 17.84
CA THR A 236 -1.42 13.47 16.38
C THR A 236 -2.16 12.31 15.73
N VAL A 237 -2.03 11.09 16.28
CA VAL A 237 -2.82 9.93 15.85
C VAL A 237 -4.31 10.19 16.07
N LYS A 238 -4.70 10.59 17.28
CA LYS A 238 -6.11 10.90 17.60
C LYS A 238 -6.69 12.04 16.78
N TYR A 239 -5.83 12.98 16.36
CA TYR A 239 -6.20 14.00 15.40
C TYR A 239 -6.34 13.34 14.03
N MET A 240 -5.27 13.10 13.27
CA MET A 240 -5.41 12.80 11.84
C MET A 240 -4.96 11.41 11.42
N GLY A 241 -4.79 10.47 12.34
CA GLY A 241 -4.32 9.11 12.03
C GLY A 241 -2.86 9.03 11.57
N CYS A 242 -2.07 10.08 11.77
CA CYS A 242 -0.65 10.15 11.40
C CYS A 242 0.26 10.21 12.64
N TYR A 243 1.52 9.81 12.49
CA TYR A 243 2.55 10.04 13.53
C TYR A 243 3.97 9.94 12.98
N MET A 244 4.93 10.43 13.75
CA MET A 244 6.35 10.24 13.47
C MET A 244 7.05 9.49 14.60
N LYS A 245 8.07 8.70 14.30
CA LYS A 245 8.90 8.06 15.33
C LYS A 245 10.34 8.03 14.90
N GLN A 246 11.23 8.51 15.76
CA GLN A 246 12.65 8.22 15.58
C GLN A 246 12.91 6.77 15.96
N ILE A 247 13.22 5.93 14.97
CA ILE A 247 13.42 4.49 15.17
C ILE A 247 14.90 4.15 15.38
N TYR A 248 15.82 4.96 14.84
CA TYR A 248 17.26 4.92 15.11
C TYR A 248 17.86 6.34 15.07
N PRO A 249 19.06 6.58 15.64
CA PRO A 249 19.80 7.82 15.39
C PRO A 249 19.98 8.05 13.88
N GLY A 250 19.46 9.16 13.37
CA GLY A 250 19.50 9.48 11.94
C GLY A 250 18.40 8.84 11.09
N LEU A 251 17.50 8.03 11.67
CA LEU A 251 16.37 7.42 10.95
C LEU A 251 15.04 7.70 11.64
N ARG A 252 14.13 8.33 10.90
CA ARG A 252 12.78 8.66 11.35
C ARG A 252 11.74 7.99 10.45
N LEU A 253 10.83 7.26 11.07
CA LEU A 253 9.60 6.76 10.47
C LEU A 253 8.55 7.88 10.46
N ILE A 254 7.84 8.03 9.34
CA ILE A 254 6.69 8.92 9.19
C ILE A 254 5.54 8.05 8.69
N SER A 255 4.51 7.89 9.52
CA SER A 255 3.26 7.23 9.13
C SER A 255 2.26 8.31 8.71
N ILE A 256 1.80 8.21 7.47
CA ILE A 256 0.91 9.17 6.82
C ILE A 256 -0.45 8.49 6.62
N ASN A 257 -1.51 9.24 6.89
CA ASN A 257 -2.88 8.89 6.52
C ASN A 257 -3.17 9.46 5.13
N ASN A 258 -2.90 8.64 4.11
CA ASN A 258 -3.17 8.98 2.71
C ASN A 258 -4.66 8.91 2.36
N ALA A 259 -5.48 8.20 3.16
CA ALA A 259 -6.91 8.11 2.95
C ALA A 259 -7.65 9.47 3.07
N LEU A 260 -7.02 10.47 3.69
CA LEU A 260 -7.56 11.85 3.79
C LEU A 260 -7.70 12.57 2.45
N GLY A 261 -7.03 12.15 1.37
CA GLY A 261 -7.32 12.66 0.02
C GLY A 261 -7.97 11.64 -0.92
N GLY A 262 -8.47 10.53 -0.37
CA GLY A 262 -9.15 9.47 -1.09
C GLY A 262 -8.25 8.68 -2.05
N ASP A 263 -8.88 7.80 -2.85
CA ASP A 263 -8.21 6.93 -3.83
C ASP A 263 -7.27 7.66 -4.82
N ALA A 264 -7.46 8.97 -5.02
CA ALA A 264 -6.64 9.78 -5.92
C ALA A 264 -5.27 10.16 -5.33
N VAL A 265 -5.11 10.10 -4.00
CA VAL A 265 -3.81 10.22 -3.31
C VAL A 265 -3.48 8.99 -2.48
N ASN A 266 -4.16 7.86 -2.73
CA ASN A 266 -3.57 6.55 -2.47
C ASN A 266 -2.29 6.49 -3.29
N PHE A 267 -1.21 6.96 -2.68
CA PHE A 267 0.14 6.75 -3.15
C PHE A 267 0.18 5.26 -3.48
N SER A 268 0.45 4.90 -4.74
CA SER A 268 0.90 3.54 -5.05
C SER A 268 2.32 3.37 -4.50
N SER A 269 2.47 3.60 -3.20
CA SER A 269 3.57 3.04 -2.44
C SER A 269 3.58 1.54 -2.60
N SER A 270 2.52 0.87 -3.06
CA SER A 270 2.61 -0.51 -3.54
C SER A 270 3.63 -0.68 -4.67
N GLU A 271 3.71 0.17 -5.69
CA GLU A 271 4.71 -0.03 -6.76
C GLU A 271 6.15 0.29 -6.31
N LEU A 272 6.34 1.28 -5.42
CA LEU A 272 7.63 1.56 -4.80
C LEU A 272 8.03 0.51 -3.74
N PHE A 273 7.12 0.15 -2.81
CA PHE A 273 7.36 -0.78 -1.70
C PHE A 273 7.25 -2.26 -2.09
N GLU A 274 6.37 -2.70 -2.98
CA GLU A 274 6.41 -4.09 -3.47
C GLU A 274 7.75 -4.38 -4.14
N SER A 275 8.35 -3.36 -4.77
CA SER A 275 9.70 -3.43 -5.31
C SER A 275 10.81 -3.29 -4.24
N MET A 276 10.55 -2.61 -3.11
CA MET A 276 11.56 -2.33 -2.07
C MET A 276 11.50 -3.24 -0.82
N THR A 277 10.44 -4.03 -0.66
CA THR A 277 10.22 -4.92 0.51
C THR A 277 10.90 -6.27 0.38
N GLU A 278 11.37 -6.60 -0.81
CA GLU A 278 12.12 -7.82 -1.05
C GLU A 278 13.60 -7.58 -0.83
N SER A 279 14.28 -8.55 -0.20
CA SER A 279 15.72 -8.39 0.03
C SER A 279 16.46 -8.10 -1.28
N ALA A 280 17.44 -7.20 -1.26
CA ALA A 280 18.20 -6.82 -2.47
C ALA A 280 18.84 -8.03 -3.20
N ASN A 281 19.03 -9.16 -2.52
CA ASN A 281 19.50 -10.42 -3.12
C ASN A 281 18.39 -11.17 -3.86
N PHE A 282 17.16 -11.19 -3.32
CA PHE A 282 16.03 -11.83 -3.98
C PHE A 282 15.61 -11.07 -5.25
N LEU A 283 15.60 -9.74 -5.21
CA LEU A 283 15.32 -8.92 -6.41
C LEU A 283 16.39 -9.06 -7.50
N LYS A 284 17.65 -9.33 -7.13
CA LYS A 284 18.72 -9.66 -8.09
C LYS A 284 18.46 -10.98 -8.81
N GLU A 285 17.93 -11.96 -8.08
CA GLU A 285 17.54 -13.27 -8.63
C GLU A 285 16.27 -13.14 -9.49
N LEU A 286 15.34 -12.27 -9.10
CA LEU A 286 14.14 -11.98 -9.87
C LEU A 286 14.43 -11.15 -11.12
N TYR A 287 15.27 -10.13 -11.06
CA TYR A 287 15.52 -9.23 -12.19
C TYR A 287 17.02 -9.20 -12.53
N PRO A 288 17.48 -10.07 -13.47
CA PRO A 288 18.86 -10.09 -13.89
C PRO A 288 19.35 -8.71 -14.32
N GLY A 289 20.43 -8.24 -13.70
CA GLY A 289 21.06 -6.95 -13.98
C GLY A 289 20.59 -5.78 -13.11
N LEU A 290 19.64 -5.97 -12.18
CA LEU A 290 19.33 -4.99 -11.14
C LEU A 290 20.39 -5.06 -10.03
N LYS A 291 21.21 -4.03 -9.82
CA LYS A 291 22.36 -4.11 -8.89
C LYS A 291 22.05 -3.65 -7.46
N SER A 292 21.04 -2.80 -7.31
CA SER A 292 20.53 -2.29 -6.04
C SER A 292 19.06 -1.88 -6.23
N GLN A 293 18.41 -1.45 -5.14
CA GLN A 293 17.06 -0.87 -5.20
C GLN A 293 17.08 0.66 -5.40
N ALA A 294 18.23 1.23 -5.83
CA ALA A 294 18.30 2.66 -6.09
C ALA A 294 17.33 3.04 -7.24
N PRO A 295 16.71 4.23 -7.21
CA PRO A 295 15.78 4.66 -8.25
C PRO A 295 16.36 4.56 -9.68
N SER A 296 17.68 4.80 -9.84
CA SER A 296 18.36 4.67 -11.12
C SER A 296 18.39 3.23 -11.65
N GLU A 297 18.50 2.24 -10.77
CA GLU A 297 18.50 0.82 -11.17
C GLU A 297 17.11 0.39 -11.65
N TRP A 298 16.05 0.84 -10.96
CA TRP A 298 14.67 0.67 -11.41
C TRP A 298 14.40 1.35 -12.75
N SER A 299 14.83 2.61 -12.91
CA SER A 299 14.72 3.32 -14.19
C SER A 299 15.43 2.57 -15.32
N ASN A 300 16.67 2.10 -15.10
CA ASN A 300 17.42 1.31 -16.06
C ASN A 300 16.71 -0.02 -16.40
N MET A 301 16.11 -0.68 -15.41
CA MET A 301 15.33 -1.90 -15.62
C MET A 301 14.12 -1.63 -16.52
N ILE A 302 13.37 -0.55 -16.26
CA ILE A 302 12.19 -0.16 -17.04
C ILE A 302 12.59 0.16 -18.48
N GLU A 303 13.70 0.89 -18.70
CA GLU A 303 14.19 1.14 -20.07
C GLU A 303 14.56 -0.15 -20.80
N ARG A 304 15.17 -1.12 -20.11
CA ARG A 304 15.49 -2.43 -20.70
C ARG A 304 14.24 -3.21 -21.07
N MET A 305 13.19 -3.16 -20.25
CA MET A 305 11.91 -3.83 -20.53
C MET A 305 11.30 -3.39 -21.87
N LYS A 306 11.63 -2.22 -22.43
CA LYS A 306 11.17 -1.81 -23.77
C LYS A 306 11.55 -2.82 -24.86
N THR A 307 12.76 -3.35 -24.81
CA THR A 307 13.31 -4.25 -25.84
C THR A 307 13.53 -5.68 -25.35
N ASP A 308 13.48 -5.92 -24.05
CA ASP A 308 13.62 -7.24 -23.42
C ASP A 308 12.24 -7.76 -22.98
N ASP A 309 11.59 -8.52 -23.86
CA ASP A 309 10.26 -9.09 -23.60
C ASP A 309 10.27 -10.12 -22.46
N VAL A 310 11.38 -10.82 -22.25
CA VAL A 310 11.52 -11.81 -21.18
C VAL A 310 11.53 -11.11 -19.82
N LEU A 311 12.30 -10.02 -19.70
CA LEU A 311 12.31 -9.20 -18.50
C LEU A 311 10.93 -8.57 -18.24
N PHE A 312 10.26 -8.09 -19.29
CA PHE A 312 8.94 -7.51 -19.20
C PHE A 312 7.87 -8.49 -18.71
N GLU A 313 7.81 -9.70 -19.27
CA GLU A 313 6.86 -10.72 -18.80
C GLU A 313 7.16 -11.15 -17.37
N LYS A 314 8.44 -11.26 -16.98
CA LYS A 314 8.82 -11.54 -15.59
C LYS A 314 8.37 -10.43 -14.62
N TYR A 315 8.45 -9.16 -15.03
CA TYR A 315 7.88 -8.05 -14.27
C TYR A 315 6.38 -8.20 -14.08
N ARG A 316 5.64 -8.55 -15.14
CA ARG A 316 4.18 -8.76 -15.07
C ARG A 316 3.79 -9.94 -14.18
N GLU A 317 4.50 -11.07 -14.25
CA GLU A 317 4.24 -12.22 -13.38
C GLU A 317 4.42 -11.87 -11.90
N ASN A 318 5.50 -11.15 -11.58
CA ASN A 318 5.77 -10.71 -10.21
C ASN A 318 4.78 -9.65 -9.73
N TYR A 319 4.34 -8.72 -10.60
CA TYR A 319 3.34 -7.70 -10.26
C TYR A 319 2.05 -8.32 -9.73
N TYR A 320 1.56 -9.39 -10.37
CA TYR A 320 0.36 -10.07 -9.89
C TYR A 320 0.64 -11.07 -8.75
N ARG A 321 1.92 -11.31 -8.41
CA ARG A 321 2.39 -12.41 -7.56
C ARG A 321 1.77 -13.76 -7.97
N ARG A 322 1.56 -13.92 -9.27
CA ARG A 322 0.81 -15.03 -9.89
C ARG A 322 1.47 -15.40 -11.21
N SER A 323 1.33 -16.65 -11.59
CA SER A 323 1.82 -17.14 -12.88
C SER A 323 0.76 -16.98 -13.97
N LYS A 324 1.12 -17.26 -15.23
CA LYS A 324 0.24 -17.28 -16.42
C LYS A 324 -1.10 -18.05 -16.25
N TYR A 325 -1.24 -18.85 -15.21
CA TYR A 325 -2.41 -19.69 -14.92
C TYR A 325 -3.64 -18.95 -14.38
N ASP A 326 -3.54 -17.66 -14.02
CA ASP A 326 -4.64 -16.90 -13.40
C ASP A 326 -5.29 -15.83 -14.30
N GLY A 327 -5.12 -15.92 -15.62
CA GLY A 327 -5.80 -15.02 -16.56
C GLY A 327 -5.03 -13.76 -16.96
N ILE A 328 -3.70 -13.73 -16.72
CA ILE A 328 -2.81 -12.71 -17.29
C ILE A 328 -2.84 -12.87 -18.83
N GLY A 329 -3.65 -12.05 -19.49
CA GLY A 329 -3.81 -12.07 -20.94
C GLY A 329 -2.52 -11.73 -21.68
N ASN A 330 -2.43 -12.14 -22.95
CA ASN A 330 -1.35 -11.73 -23.83
C ASN A 330 -1.28 -10.19 -23.89
N CYS A 331 -0.09 -9.63 -23.79
CA CYS A 331 0.13 -8.18 -23.84
C CYS A 331 0.79 -7.81 -25.16
N ASN A 332 0.05 -7.12 -26.02
CA ASN A 332 0.59 -6.56 -27.26
C ASN A 332 1.40 -5.28 -26.99
N ASP A 333 2.02 -4.69 -28.01
CA ASP A 333 2.83 -3.48 -27.88
C ASP A 333 2.12 -2.32 -27.18
N SER A 334 0.82 -2.14 -27.43
CA SER A 334 0.04 -1.08 -26.79
C SER A 334 -0.15 -1.33 -25.29
N CYS A 335 -0.44 -2.58 -24.92
CA CYS A 335 -0.48 -3.02 -23.53
C CYS A 335 0.89 -2.84 -22.86
N LYS A 336 1.98 -3.25 -23.53
CA LYS A 336 3.35 -3.12 -23.01
C LYS A 336 3.72 -1.68 -22.72
N LYS A 337 3.40 -0.76 -23.63
CA LYS A 337 3.58 0.68 -23.41
C LYS A 337 2.77 1.20 -22.22
N GLY A 338 1.57 0.66 -22.00
CA GLY A 338 0.76 0.96 -20.81
C GLY A 338 1.47 0.56 -19.53
N TRP A 339 1.96 -0.68 -19.46
CA TRP A 339 2.73 -1.17 -18.30
C TRP A 339 4.01 -0.39 -18.05
N LEU A 340 4.78 -0.09 -19.09
CA LEU A 340 6.00 0.71 -18.98
C LEU A 340 5.69 2.12 -18.49
N CYS A 341 4.56 2.68 -18.91
CA CYS A 341 4.10 3.98 -18.44
C CYS A 341 3.72 3.94 -16.96
N SER A 342 2.93 2.94 -16.52
CA SER A 342 2.63 2.71 -15.10
C SER A 342 3.88 2.60 -14.26
N ALA A 343 4.84 1.77 -14.68
CA ALA A 343 6.07 1.55 -13.94
C ALA A 343 6.95 2.82 -13.80
N ARG A 344 6.77 3.82 -14.67
CA ARG A 344 7.44 5.13 -14.58
C ARG A 344 6.65 6.16 -13.77
N GLN A 345 5.35 5.95 -13.65
CA GLN A 345 4.42 6.91 -13.08
C GLN A 345 4.20 6.62 -11.61
N LEU A 346 4.51 7.59 -10.76
CA LEU A 346 4.05 7.63 -9.37
C LEU A 346 2.75 8.46 -9.24
N HIS A 347 2.18 8.89 -10.37
CA HIS A 347 1.04 9.82 -10.46
C HIS A 347 0.40 9.79 -11.85
N HIS A 348 -0.81 10.35 -11.98
CA HIS A 348 -1.62 10.37 -13.21
C HIS A 348 -1.03 11.19 -14.39
N SER A 349 0.22 11.67 -14.30
CA SER A 349 0.89 12.53 -15.28
C SER A 349 1.51 11.71 -16.42
N ASN A 350 1.04 11.93 -17.65
CA ASN A 350 1.57 11.23 -18.85
C ASN A 350 2.90 11.81 -19.37
N THR A 351 3.45 12.83 -18.70
CA THR A 351 4.67 13.52 -19.12
C THR A 351 5.86 12.56 -19.18
N LEU A 352 5.97 11.65 -18.22
CA LEU A 352 7.04 10.64 -18.12
C LEU A 352 6.93 9.51 -19.17
N CYS A 353 5.87 9.52 -19.99
CA CYS A 353 5.60 8.48 -20.99
C CYS A 353 5.61 9.00 -22.43
N ALA A 354 6.00 10.25 -22.65
CA ALA A 354 5.91 10.91 -23.96
C ALA A 354 6.66 10.17 -25.09
N ASP A 355 7.78 9.52 -24.75
CA ASP A 355 8.61 8.72 -25.67
C ASP A 355 8.00 7.36 -26.05
N LEU A 356 6.97 6.89 -25.34
CA LEU A 356 6.29 5.62 -25.63
C LEU A 356 5.24 5.76 -26.76
N GLY A 357 4.88 6.99 -27.15
CA GLY A 357 3.90 7.27 -28.21
C GLY A 357 2.46 7.07 -27.74
N SER A 358 1.58 6.52 -28.59
CA SER A 358 0.18 6.25 -28.21
C SER A 358 0.10 5.08 -27.23
N ILE A 359 -0.42 5.34 -26.03
CA ILE A 359 -0.59 4.37 -24.95
C ILE A 359 -2.07 4.00 -24.85
N SER A 360 -2.39 2.73 -24.58
CA SER A 360 -3.75 2.35 -24.20
C SER A 360 -4.10 3.00 -22.86
N LYS A 361 -5.20 3.76 -22.79
CA LYS A 361 -5.68 4.39 -21.53
C LYS A 361 -6.07 3.40 -20.44
N SER A 362 -6.14 2.11 -20.75
CA SER A 362 -6.39 1.05 -19.78
C SER A 362 -5.11 0.26 -19.56
N LEU A 363 -4.44 0.52 -18.44
CA LEU A 363 -3.88 -0.60 -17.71
C LEU A 363 -5.04 -1.56 -17.42
N PRO A 364 -4.87 -2.89 -17.53
CA PRO A 364 -5.73 -3.80 -16.83
C PRO A 364 -5.38 -3.68 -15.35
N ILE A 365 -5.76 -2.56 -14.73
CA ILE A 365 -6.19 -2.63 -13.34
C ILE A 365 -7.22 -3.75 -13.39
N PHE A 366 -6.99 -4.82 -12.65
CA PHE A 366 -8.04 -5.77 -12.37
C PHE A 366 -9.13 -4.92 -11.72
N GLN A 367 -10.09 -4.44 -12.50
CA GLN A 367 -11.35 -4.00 -11.95
C GLN A 367 -11.97 -5.31 -11.52
N PRO A 368 -12.03 -5.63 -10.22
CA PRO A 368 -13.08 -6.54 -9.83
C PRO A 368 -14.35 -5.94 -10.43
N SER A 369 -15.18 -6.79 -11.02
CA SER A 369 -16.42 -6.44 -11.71
C SER A 369 -17.49 -5.83 -10.78
N SER A 370 -17.04 -5.21 -9.69
CA SER A 370 -17.74 -4.63 -8.57
C SER A 370 -17.72 -3.10 -8.57
N LYS A 371 -16.86 -2.39 -9.33
CA LYS A 371 -16.89 -0.90 -9.31
C LYS A 371 -18.28 -0.32 -9.61
N GLY A 372 -19.02 -0.91 -10.55
CA GLY A 372 -20.41 -0.52 -10.83
C GLY A 372 -21.47 -1.00 -9.81
N ARG A 373 -21.13 -1.94 -8.92
CA ARG A 373 -22.03 -2.53 -7.90
C ARG A 373 -21.79 -1.95 -6.49
N VAL A 374 -20.57 -1.51 -6.20
CA VAL A 374 -20.19 -0.85 -4.94
C VAL A 374 -20.86 0.53 -4.82
N GLU A 375 -20.89 1.31 -5.91
CA GLU A 375 -21.56 2.61 -5.95
C GLU A 375 -23.07 2.50 -5.63
N THR A 376 -23.72 1.40 -6.03
CA THR A 376 -25.14 1.15 -5.76
C THR A 376 -25.40 0.71 -4.31
N ALA A 377 -24.47 -0.02 -3.69
CA ALA A 377 -24.58 -0.46 -2.29
C ALA A 377 -24.33 0.70 -1.29
N ILE A 378 -23.37 1.59 -1.58
CA ILE A 378 -23.08 2.76 -0.75
C ILE A 378 -24.28 3.72 -0.70
N ALA A 379 -24.96 3.93 -1.83
CA ALA A 379 -26.14 4.78 -1.92
C ALA A 379 -27.34 4.26 -1.09
N ALA A 380 -27.45 2.94 -0.90
CA ALA A 380 -28.54 2.35 -0.11
C ALA A 380 -28.34 2.56 1.40
N ASN A 381 -27.10 2.54 1.90
CA ASN A 381 -26.78 2.69 3.33
C ASN A 381 -26.68 4.15 3.79
N GLN A 382 -26.39 5.11 2.90
CA GLN A 382 -26.40 6.53 3.27
C GLN A 382 -27.77 7.03 3.75
N ASN A 383 -28.87 6.40 3.31
CA ASN A 383 -30.23 6.72 3.76
C ASN A 383 -30.58 6.22 5.17
N GLN A 384 -29.73 5.42 5.82
CA GLN A 384 -29.94 4.98 7.21
C GLN A 384 -29.17 5.81 8.24
N LEU A 385 -28.32 6.74 7.81
CA LEU A 385 -27.46 7.56 8.68
C LEU A 385 -27.84 9.06 8.70
N ILE A 386 -29.05 9.41 8.24
CA ILE A 386 -29.63 10.76 8.38
C ILE A 386 -30.52 10.83 9.62
#